data_AF-A0A850JA81-F1
#
_entry.id   AF-A0A850JA81-F1
#
_cell.length_a   1.000
_cell.length_b   1.000
_cell.length_c   1.000
_cell.angle_alpha   90.00
_cell.angle_beta   90.00
_cell.angle_gamma   90.00
#
_symmetry.space_group_name_H-M   'P 1'
#
loop_
_entity.id
_entity.type
_entity.pdbx_description
1 polymer ?
#
loop_
_entity_poly.entity_id
_entity_poly.type
_entity_poly.pdbx_seq_one_letter_code
_entity_poly.pdbx_strand_id
1 'polypeptide(L)'
;MRVEKLVRPLTVPDFKAYGRAEAKTTLPAGTYWISMAQGQKHWIQAMLNEDSYTPFPYFYDVTAWSLPLLGNVSGGSSGAVLHPRAVRVPTLPAPRPGHEGKAPKLGVLQLSATSSSARESTGWLRHRLDREWKLPFTLLTPADVAAGKLSGIEVLVTPDGPASSAYTALGDAGRAALQDWTRGGGRYVGWQGGAQLAARLGLTTATLAEPTSDIPGSLFRVRVDESSPLAKGVGATAWNFTAYDLVMTASSGVAVSYPQVDSPDWFVSGFERGAAELGGTAAVVDQPVGQGRSVLFAAEPNFRAFTDGTAKLLANAILGPAPARAPAPQGTAKAAQEAAELPSYESPIRVSVQAEDAAKAAAVLRSAGAEWAENRSGGVVHYVIDNPRGLPVDHHPFAGRLPSLIRVAGIVPVAVTLP
;
A
#
# COMPACT_ATOMS: atom_id res chain seq x y z
N MET A 1 -14.79 7.86 -26.06
CA MET A 1 -14.19 6.54 -26.32
C MET A 1 -15.28 5.60 -26.81
N ARG A 2 -15.06 4.87 -27.89
CA ARG A 2 -15.96 3.78 -28.30
C ARG A 2 -15.56 2.53 -27.53
N VAL A 3 -16.50 2.03 -26.74
CA VAL A 3 -16.42 0.77 -26.00
C VAL A 3 -17.52 -0.14 -26.49
N GLU A 4 -17.19 -1.40 -26.71
CA GLU A 4 -18.12 -2.43 -27.14
C GLU A 4 -18.09 -3.60 -26.16
N LYS A 5 -19.11 -4.46 -26.22
CA LYS A 5 -19.22 -5.66 -25.38
C LYS A 5 -19.42 -6.87 -26.29
N LEU A 6 -18.62 -7.90 -26.11
CA LEU A 6 -18.70 -9.13 -26.89
C LEU A 6 -20.08 -9.78 -26.73
N VAL A 7 -20.73 -10.17 -27.84
CA VAL A 7 -22.02 -10.90 -27.78
C VAL A 7 -21.84 -12.43 -27.81
N ARG A 8 -20.65 -12.89 -28.18
CA ARG A 8 -20.24 -14.30 -28.19
C ARG A 8 -18.80 -14.40 -27.70
N PRO A 9 -18.36 -15.57 -27.20
CA PRO A 9 -16.96 -15.78 -26.87
C PRO A 9 -16.04 -15.48 -28.06
N LEU A 10 -14.86 -14.93 -27.79
CA LEU A 10 -13.85 -14.59 -28.79
C LEU A 10 -12.53 -15.27 -28.43
N THR A 11 -12.04 -16.16 -29.30
CA THR A 11 -10.70 -16.70 -29.17
C THR A 11 -9.68 -15.71 -29.74
N VAL A 12 -8.77 -15.27 -28.89
CA VAL A 12 -7.68 -14.35 -29.20
C VAL A 12 -6.37 -15.15 -29.20
N PRO A 13 -5.58 -15.13 -30.27
CA PRO A 13 -4.39 -15.98 -30.40
C PRO A 13 -3.23 -15.55 -29.49
N ASP A 14 -3.13 -14.26 -29.20
CA ASP A 14 -1.99 -13.57 -28.57
C ASP A 14 -2.47 -12.67 -27.42
N PHE A 15 -3.43 -13.12 -26.61
CA PHE A 15 -3.95 -12.29 -25.52
C PHE A 15 -2.88 -12.14 -24.44
N LYS A 16 -2.41 -10.91 -24.24
CA LYS A 16 -1.54 -10.51 -23.15
C LYS A 16 -2.39 -10.05 -21.97
N ALA A 17 -2.75 -10.98 -21.09
CA ALA A 17 -3.42 -10.64 -19.84
C ALA A 17 -2.51 -9.80 -18.95
N TYR A 18 -3.08 -8.94 -18.11
CA TYR A 18 -2.27 -8.04 -17.31
C TYR A 18 -1.25 -8.77 -16.41
N GLY A 19 0.02 -8.42 -16.56
CA GLY A 19 1.14 -9.03 -15.87
C GLY A 19 1.37 -10.51 -16.20
N ARG A 20 1.03 -10.93 -17.43
CA ARG A 20 1.21 -12.29 -17.94
C ARG A 20 1.87 -12.29 -19.32
N ALA A 21 2.50 -13.42 -19.65
CA ALA A 21 2.92 -13.69 -21.03
C ALA A 21 1.70 -13.85 -21.95
N GLU A 22 1.91 -13.60 -23.24
CA GLU A 22 0.90 -13.82 -24.26
C GLU A 22 0.48 -15.29 -24.34
N ALA A 23 -0.83 -15.52 -24.44
CA ALA A 23 -1.38 -16.85 -24.61
C ALA A 23 -2.68 -16.83 -25.43
N LYS A 24 -2.93 -17.94 -26.13
CA LYS A 24 -4.23 -18.16 -26.78
C LYS A 24 -5.32 -18.28 -25.72
N THR A 25 -6.24 -17.33 -25.73
CA THR A 25 -7.28 -17.20 -24.69
C THR A 25 -8.65 -17.02 -25.32
N THR A 26 -9.66 -17.71 -24.79
CA THR A 26 -11.06 -17.46 -25.17
C THR A 26 -11.70 -16.53 -24.16
N LEU A 27 -11.94 -15.29 -24.58
CA LEU A 27 -12.66 -14.29 -23.79
C LEU A 27 -14.17 -14.59 -23.86
N PRO A 28 -14.89 -14.62 -22.73
CA PRO A 28 -16.31 -14.94 -22.71
C PRO A 28 -17.16 -13.86 -23.38
N ALA A 29 -18.40 -14.23 -23.74
CA ALA A 29 -19.41 -13.23 -24.06
C ALA A 29 -19.58 -12.27 -22.86
N GLY A 30 -19.71 -10.99 -23.14
CA GLY A 30 -19.81 -9.95 -22.13
C GLY A 30 -18.50 -9.24 -21.78
N THR A 31 -17.35 -9.70 -22.26
CA THR A 31 -16.09 -8.95 -22.11
C THR A 31 -16.17 -7.61 -22.85
N TYR A 32 -15.66 -6.55 -22.21
CA TYR A 32 -15.51 -5.25 -22.86
C TYR A 32 -14.38 -5.30 -23.89
N TRP A 33 -14.68 -4.84 -25.09
CA TRP A 33 -13.74 -4.76 -26.21
C TRP A 33 -13.55 -3.29 -26.59
N ILE A 34 -12.31 -2.84 -26.63
CA ILE A 34 -11.95 -1.46 -26.96
C ILE A 34 -10.92 -1.51 -28.08
N SER A 35 -11.37 -1.32 -29.32
CA SER A 35 -10.47 -1.28 -30.47
C SER A 35 -9.56 -0.05 -30.42
N MET A 36 -8.26 -0.24 -30.67
CA MET A 36 -7.30 0.85 -30.86
C MET A 36 -7.48 1.60 -32.20
N ALA A 37 -8.31 1.09 -33.12
CA ALA A 37 -8.67 1.76 -34.37
C ALA A 37 -9.72 2.87 -34.14
N GLN A 38 -9.37 3.85 -33.31
CA GLN A 38 -10.16 5.05 -33.04
C GLN A 38 -9.25 6.22 -32.63
N GLY A 39 -9.74 7.47 -32.79
CA GLY A 39 -8.94 8.67 -32.50
C GLY A 39 -8.45 8.81 -31.06
N GLN A 40 -9.07 8.09 -30.10
CA GLN A 40 -8.70 8.12 -28.69
C GLN A 40 -7.67 7.04 -28.27
N LYS A 41 -6.96 6.41 -29.21
CA LYS A 41 -6.00 5.33 -28.92
C LYS A 41 -4.94 5.68 -27.87
N HIS A 42 -4.39 6.90 -27.87
CA HIS A 42 -3.38 7.32 -26.88
C HIS A 42 -3.99 7.48 -25.48
N TRP A 43 -5.24 7.92 -25.38
CA TRP A 43 -5.97 7.96 -24.11
C TRP A 43 -6.25 6.55 -23.58
N ILE A 44 -6.65 5.62 -24.46
CA ILE A 44 -6.83 4.21 -24.10
C ILE A 44 -5.53 3.62 -23.55
N GLN A 45 -4.41 3.87 -24.24
CA GLN A 45 -3.09 3.42 -23.78
C GLN A 45 -2.72 4.06 -22.43
N ALA A 46 -2.89 5.37 -22.28
CA ALA A 46 -2.60 6.05 -21.01
C ALA A 46 -3.42 5.51 -19.83
N MET A 47 -4.69 5.15 -20.07
CA MET A 47 -5.59 4.69 -19.01
C MET A 47 -5.51 3.19 -18.71
N LEU A 48 -5.26 2.35 -19.72
CA LEU A 48 -5.40 0.89 -19.60
C LEU A 48 -4.08 0.12 -19.73
N ASN A 49 -2.94 0.80 -19.88
CA ASN A 49 -1.64 0.14 -19.91
C ASN A 49 -1.25 -0.40 -18.54
N GLU A 50 -0.56 -1.54 -18.52
CA GLU A 50 -0.19 -2.26 -17.29
C GLU A 50 1.14 -1.82 -16.69
N ASP A 51 2.05 -1.28 -17.49
CA ASP A 51 3.44 -1.06 -17.09
C ASP A 51 3.88 0.38 -17.36
N SER A 52 4.19 1.11 -16.30
CA SER A 52 4.80 2.43 -16.34
C SER A 52 6.32 2.30 -16.17
N TYR A 53 6.98 1.86 -17.23
CA TYR A 53 8.44 1.81 -17.28
C TYR A 53 9.04 3.18 -16.94
N THR A 54 9.91 3.23 -15.93
CA THR A 54 10.60 4.45 -15.51
C THR A 54 12.11 4.32 -15.80
N PRO A 55 12.65 5.06 -16.79
CA PRO A 55 14.02 4.86 -17.28
C PRO A 55 15.11 5.55 -16.44
N PHE A 56 14.77 6.26 -15.37
CA PHE A 56 15.73 7.05 -14.58
C PHE A 56 15.58 6.80 -13.07
N PRO A 57 16.67 6.85 -12.29
CA PRO A 57 16.69 6.54 -10.86
C PRO A 57 16.45 7.78 -9.97
N TYR A 58 15.61 8.72 -10.41
CA TYR A 58 15.35 9.98 -9.68
C TYR A 58 13.84 10.22 -9.55
N PHE A 59 13.36 10.34 -8.33
CA PHE A 59 11.93 10.32 -8.02
C PHE A 59 11.59 11.47 -7.07
N TYR A 60 10.60 12.28 -7.45
CA TYR A 60 9.96 13.24 -6.56
C TYR A 60 8.54 12.80 -6.18
N ASP A 61 8.02 11.78 -6.87
CA ASP A 61 6.71 11.17 -6.64
C ASP A 61 6.77 9.71 -7.13
N VAL A 62 5.63 9.04 -7.11
CA VAL A 62 5.48 7.62 -7.39
C VAL A 62 5.72 7.24 -8.85
N THR A 63 6.22 6.02 -9.09
CA THR A 63 6.59 5.54 -10.44
C THR A 63 5.51 4.72 -11.14
N ALA A 64 4.55 4.20 -10.40
CA ALA A 64 3.49 3.36 -10.96
C ALA A 64 2.15 4.06 -11.12
N TRP A 65 1.61 3.97 -12.34
CA TRP A 65 0.24 4.37 -12.66
C TRP A 65 -0.36 3.39 -13.65
N SER A 66 -1.33 2.60 -13.18
CA SER A 66 -2.18 1.77 -14.05
C SER A 66 -3.57 1.68 -13.46
N LEU A 67 -4.55 2.36 -14.08
CA LEU A 67 -5.92 2.36 -13.59
C LEU A 67 -6.54 0.96 -13.49
N PRO A 68 -6.38 0.02 -14.46
CA PRO A 68 -6.95 -1.31 -14.32
C PRO A 68 -6.31 -2.08 -13.16
N LEU A 69 -5.01 -1.96 -12.94
CA LEU A 69 -4.35 -2.63 -11.81
C LEU A 69 -4.80 -2.03 -10.48
N LEU A 70 -4.77 -0.70 -10.36
CA LEU A 70 -5.26 0.05 -9.19
C LEU A 70 -6.72 -0.27 -8.87
N GLY A 71 -7.56 -0.46 -9.89
CA GLY A 71 -8.98 -0.85 -9.75
C GLY A 71 -9.22 -2.34 -9.53
N ASN A 72 -8.16 -3.16 -9.56
CA ASN A 72 -8.22 -4.63 -9.61
C ASN A 72 -9.18 -5.15 -10.70
N VAL A 73 -9.06 -4.60 -11.91
CA VAL A 73 -9.86 -4.95 -13.09
C VAL A 73 -9.09 -5.95 -13.94
N SER A 74 -9.63 -7.15 -14.10
CA SER A 74 -9.07 -8.15 -15.03
C SER A 74 -9.16 -7.66 -16.47
N GLY A 75 -8.07 -7.80 -17.22
CA GLY A 75 -8.00 -7.35 -18.60
C GLY A 75 -6.66 -7.67 -19.25
N GLY A 76 -6.42 -7.05 -20.40
CA GLY A 76 -5.23 -7.27 -21.20
C GLY A 76 -5.33 -6.64 -22.57
N SER A 77 -4.34 -6.91 -23.41
CA SER A 77 -4.27 -6.42 -24.78
C SER A 77 -3.97 -7.55 -25.77
N SER A 78 -4.14 -7.28 -27.05
CA SER A 78 -3.73 -8.16 -28.15
C SER A 78 -3.35 -7.28 -29.35
N GLY A 79 -2.33 -7.71 -30.10
CA GLY A 79 -1.92 -7.07 -31.35
C GLY A 79 -2.74 -7.55 -32.56
N ALA A 80 -3.52 -8.63 -32.41
CA ALA A 80 -4.30 -9.22 -33.49
C ALA A 80 -5.39 -8.27 -34.01
N VAL A 81 -5.55 -8.26 -35.34
CA VAL A 81 -6.69 -7.62 -36.00
C VAL A 81 -7.89 -8.56 -35.88
N LEU A 82 -8.85 -8.17 -35.04
CA LEU A 82 -10.04 -8.97 -34.75
C LEU A 82 -11.31 -8.25 -35.20
N HIS A 83 -12.30 -9.04 -35.65
CA HIS A 83 -13.63 -8.55 -36.03
C HIS A 83 -14.73 -9.27 -35.22
N PRO A 84 -14.75 -9.12 -33.89
CA PRO A 84 -15.72 -9.81 -33.07
C PRO A 84 -17.14 -9.32 -33.34
N ARG A 85 -18.12 -10.17 -33.06
CA ARG A 85 -19.50 -9.70 -32.87
C ARG A 85 -19.58 -9.00 -31.51
N ALA A 86 -19.81 -7.71 -31.51
CA ALA A 86 -19.91 -6.90 -30.31
C ALA A 86 -21.01 -5.84 -30.47
N VAL A 87 -21.52 -5.35 -29.34
CA VAL A 87 -22.50 -4.26 -29.29
C VAL A 87 -21.90 -3.06 -28.57
N ARG A 88 -22.21 -1.86 -29.05
CA ARG A 88 -21.74 -0.63 -28.42
C ARG A 88 -22.30 -0.51 -27.00
N VAL A 89 -21.44 -0.15 -26.06
CA VAL A 89 -21.82 0.13 -24.68
C VAL A 89 -22.24 1.60 -24.58
N PRO A 90 -23.45 1.91 -24.09
CA PRO A 90 -23.84 3.29 -23.81
C PRO A 90 -23.06 3.83 -22.61
N THR A 91 -23.02 5.16 -22.46
CA THR A 91 -22.46 5.76 -21.24
C THR A 91 -23.19 5.22 -20.02
N LEU A 92 -22.43 4.67 -19.06
CA LEU A 92 -22.98 4.18 -17.81
C LEU A 92 -23.19 5.35 -16.83
N PRO A 93 -24.23 5.31 -15.98
CA PRO A 93 -24.39 6.28 -14.92
C PRO A 93 -23.19 6.22 -13.97
N ALA A 94 -22.87 7.35 -13.34
CA ALA A 94 -21.87 7.36 -12.28
C ALA A 94 -22.28 6.40 -11.15
N PRO A 95 -21.32 5.68 -10.54
CA PRO A 95 -21.58 4.88 -9.34
C PRO A 95 -22.22 5.74 -8.26
N ARG A 96 -23.22 5.19 -7.56
CA ARG A 96 -23.82 5.86 -6.42
C ARG A 96 -22.93 5.66 -5.20
N PRO A 97 -22.56 6.73 -4.48
CA PRO A 97 -21.91 6.58 -3.20
C PRO A 97 -22.76 5.81 -2.19
N GLY A 98 -22.12 5.00 -1.37
CA GLY A 98 -22.72 4.23 -0.30
C GLY A 98 -21.91 2.98 0.04
N HIS A 99 -22.42 2.23 1.00
CA HIS A 99 -21.93 0.92 1.37
C HIS A 99 -23.09 -0.06 1.44
N GLU A 100 -22.78 -1.35 1.36
CA GLU A 100 -23.73 -2.41 1.64
C GLU A 100 -23.64 -2.84 3.10
N GLY A 101 -24.76 -3.26 3.67
CA GLY A 101 -24.83 -3.73 5.06
C GLY A 101 -24.97 -2.60 6.08
N LYS A 102 -24.84 -2.96 7.36
CA LYS A 102 -24.97 -2.02 8.49
C LYS A 102 -23.60 -1.43 8.82
N ALA A 103 -23.51 -0.10 8.85
CA ALA A 103 -22.32 0.59 9.32
C ALA A 103 -22.05 0.28 10.81
N PRO A 104 -20.83 -0.16 11.19
CA PRO A 104 -20.42 -0.19 12.59
C PRO A 104 -20.20 1.23 13.10
N LYS A 105 -20.19 1.40 14.42
CA LYS A 105 -19.67 2.62 15.05
C LYS A 105 -18.15 2.69 14.82
N LEU A 106 -17.77 3.49 13.83
CA LEU A 106 -16.40 3.60 13.34
C LEU A 106 -15.63 4.72 14.04
N GLY A 107 -14.44 4.40 14.53
CA GLY A 107 -13.43 5.37 14.95
C GLY A 107 -12.29 5.43 13.93
N VAL A 108 -11.71 6.61 13.76
CA VAL A 108 -10.46 6.81 13.01
C VAL A 108 -9.43 7.42 13.95
N LEU A 109 -8.35 6.70 14.26
CA LEU A 109 -7.27 7.20 15.10
C LEU A 109 -6.21 7.87 14.23
N GLN A 110 -6.15 9.21 14.28
CA GLN A 110 -5.08 9.96 13.63
C GLN A 110 -3.87 10.03 14.56
N LEU A 111 -2.75 9.44 14.14
CA LEU A 111 -1.57 9.25 14.98
C LEU A 111 -0.87 10.56 15.38
N SER A 112 -0.97 11.60 14.55
CA SER A 112 -0.41 12.92 14.81
C SER A 112 -1.22 14.03 14.14
N ALA A 113 -1.35 15.17 14.81
CA ALA A 113 -2.02 16.36 14.25
C ALA A 113 -1.10 17.16 13.31
N THR A 114 0.22 16.96 13.41
CA THR A 114 1.23 17.81 12.75
C THR A 114 2.03 17.09 11.67
N SER A 115 2.15 15.76 11.74
CA SER A 115 2.82 14.95 10.73
C SER A 115 2.07 15.01 9.40
N SER A 116 2.80 15.20 8.29
CA SER A 116 2.25 15.20 6.94
C SER A 116 1.73 13.82 6.58
N SER A 117 2.50 12.75 6.83
CA SER A 117 2.05 11.38 6.53
C SER A 117 0.75 11.02 7.26
N ALA A 118 0.65 11.39 8.55
CA ALA A 118 -0.57 11.17 9.33
C ALA A 118 -1.78 11.93 8.80
N ARG A 119 -1.58 13.19 8.39
CA ARG A 119 -2.64 14.06 7.85
C ARG A 119 -3.10 13.61 6.47
N GLU A 120 -2.17 13.21 5.62
CA GLU A 120 -2.45 12.76 4.27
C GLU A 120 -3.18 11.42 4.30
N SER A 121 -2.63 10.40 4.96
CA SER A 121 -3.23 9.08 5.03
C SER A 121 -4.63 9.12 5.64
N THR A 122 -4.81 9.87 6.73
CA THR A 122 -6.14 10.11 7.33
C THR A 122 -7.04 10.90 6.39
N GLY A 123 -6.53 11.93 5.70
CA GLY A 123 -7.29 12.75 4.76
C GLY A 123 -7.87 11.97 3.58
N TRP A 124 -7.07 11.08 2.99
CA TRP A 124 -7.50 10.21 1.90
C TRP A 124 -8.53 9.17 2.35
N LEU A 125 -8.34 8.58 3.54
CA LEU A 125 -9.36 7.74 4.16
C LEU A 125 -10.67 8.51 4.36
N ARG A 126 -10.61 9.73 4.91
CA ARG A 126 -11.79 10.57 5.14
C ARG A 126 -12.54 10.87 3.85
N HIS A 127 -11.82 11.16 2.75
CA HIS A 127 -12.46 11.31 1.45
C HIS A 127 -13.30 10.07 1.10
N ARG A 128 -12.72 8.88 1.23
CA ARG A 128 -13.42 7.62 0.93
C ARG A 128 -14.60 7.36 1.86
N LEU A 129 -14.44 7.57 3.17
CA LEU A 129 -15.52 7.41 4.15
C LEU A 129 -16.68 8.40 3.90
N ASP A 130 -16.38 9.69 3.72
CA ASP A 130 -17.39 10.75 3.59
C ASP A 130 -18.03 10.81 2.19
N ARG A 131 -17.23 10.64 1.14
CA ARG A 131 -17.66 10.90 -0.25
C ARG A 131 -18.12 9.66 -0.97
N GLU A 132 -17.42 8.53 -0.77
CA GLU A 132 -17.67 7.30 -1.51
C GLU A 132 -18.50 6.30 -0.73
N TRP A 133 -18.08 5.89 0.47
CA TRP A 133 -18.74 4.84 1.24
C TRP A 133 -19.88 5.33 2.12
N LYS A 134 -19.96 6.65 2.38
CA LYS A 134 -20.96 7.26 3.27
C LYS A 134 -20.99 6.60 4.64
N LEU A 135 -19.81 6.36 5.21
CA LEU A 135 -19.62 5.77 6.52
C LEU A 135 -19.33 6.87 7.54
N PRO A 136 -20.25 7.15 8.48
CA PRO A 136 -19.97 8.11 9.55
C PRO A 136 -18.88 7.56 10.46
N PHE A 137 -17.96 8.43 10.89
CA PHE A 137 -16.87 8.06 11.78
C PHE A 137 -16.61 9.14 12.84
N THR A 138 -15.99 8.73 13.93
CA THR A 138 -15.44 9.65 14.95
C THR A 138 -13.94 9.74 14.78
N LEU A 139 -13.41 10.94 14.50
CA LEU A 139 -11.98 11.18 14.49
C LEU A 139 -11.47 11.24 15.93
N LEU A 140 -10.44 10.47 16.25
CA LEU A 140 -9.83 10.35 17.57
C LEU A 140 -8.35 10.70 17.48
N THR A 141 -7.85 11.35 18.53
CA THR A 141 -6.42 11.54 18.80
C THR A 141 -5.93 10.53 19.86
N PRO A 142 -4.61 10.35 20.04
CA PRO A 142 -4.07 9.59 21.17
C PRO A 142 -4.61 10.05 22.54
N ALA A 143 -4.78 11.36 22.73
CA ALA A 143 -5.33 11.93 23.96
C ALA A 143 -6.81 11.58 24.16
N ASP A 144 -7.61 11.55 23.09
CA ASP A 144 -9.01 11.13 23.14
C ASP A 144 -9.14 9.67 23.57
N VAL A 145 -8.25 8.81 23.05
CA VAL A 145 -8.18 7.40 23.44
C VAL A 145 -7.82 7.25 24.92
N ALA A 146 -6.79 7.96 25.39
CA ALA A 146 -6.41 7.99 26.80
C ALA A 146 -7.53 8.52 27.72
N ALA A 147 -8.38 9.41 27.21
CA ALA A 147 -9.57 9.93 27.89
C ALA A 147 -10.80 9.00 27.80
N GLY A 148 -10.66 7.77 27.26
CA GLY A 148 -11.73 6.77 27.23
C GLY A 148 -12.74 6.91 26.10
N LYS A 149 -12.46 7.71 25.06
CA LYS A 149 -13.38 7.94 23.94
C LYS A 149 -13.51 6.77 22.95
N LEU A 150 -12.88 5.62 23.24
CA LEU A 150 -13.15 4.35 22.55
C LEU A 150 -14.50 3.74 22.92
N SER A 151 -15.15 4.21 23.99
CA SER A 151 -16.44 3.67 24.44
C SER A 151 -17.49 3.70 23.33
N GLY A 152 -18.02 2.53 22.99
CA GLY A 152 -19.02 2.35 21.93
C GLY A 152 -18.47 2.30 20.51
N ILE A 153 -17.16 2.48 20.29
CA ILE A 153 -16.51 2.22 18.99
C ILE A 153 -16.38 0.71 18.80
N GLU A 154 -16.86 0.21 17.66
CA GLU A 154 -16.82 -1.21 17.27
C GLU A 154 -15.60 -1.53 16.41
N VAL A 155 -15.23 -0.61 15.51
CA VAL A 155 -14.08 -0.73 14.61
C VAL A 155 -13.25 0.53 14.72
N LEU A 156 -11.93 0.37 14.91
CA LEU A 156 -10.97 1.47 14.94
C LEU A 156 -10.03 1.33 13.75
N VAL A 157 -10.09 2.29 12.83
CA VAL A 157 -9.15 2.39 11.70
C VAL A 157 -8.02 3.32 12.09
N THR A 158 -6.78 2.88 11.94
CA THR A 158 -5.57 3.62 12.30
C THR A 158 -4.68 3.76 11.07
N PRO A 159 -4.79 4.89 10.35
CA PRO A 159 -3.94 5.18 9.20
C PRO A 159 -2.47 5.34 9.54
N ASP A 160 -1.67 5.65 8.52
CA ASP A 160 -0.24 5.90 8.66
C ASP A 160 0.05 7.11 9.58
N GLY A 161 1.28 7.19 10.06
CA GLY A 161 1.80 8.27 10.89
C GLY A 161 2.90 7.81 11.84
N PRO A 162 3.51 8.73 12.62
CA PRO A 162 4.65 8.43 13.46
C PRO A 162 4.23 7.60 14.69
N ALA A 163 4.31 6.27 14.57
CA ALA A 163 3.84 5.32 15.57
C ALA A 163 4.54 5.50 16.93
N SER A 164 5.82 5.84 16.95
CA SER A 164 6.58 6.08 18.18
C SER A 164 6.06 7.28 18.97
N SER A 165 5.81 8.39 18.26
CA SER A 165 5.23 9.60 18.83
C SER A 165 3.80 9.33 19.34
N ALA A 166 2.99 8.61 18.56
CA ALA A 166 1.63 8.24 18.95
C ALA A 166 1.61 7.29 20.16
N TYR A 167 2.49 6.29 20.19
CA TYR A 167 2.67 5.37 21.32
C TYR A 167 3.00 6.13 22.62
N THR A 168 3.85 7.14 22.52
CA THR A 168 4.20 8.02 23.64
C THR A 168 3.00 8.88 24.06
N ALA A 169 2.33 9.53 23.09
CA ALA A 169 1.18 10.40 23.33
C ALA A 169 -0.04 9.68 23.92
N LEU A 170 -0.21 8.38 23.67
CA LEU A 170 -1.23 7.55 24.31
C LEU A 170 -1.03 7.43 25.84
N GLY A 171 0.22 7.49 26.31
CA GLY A 171 0.56 7.18 27.70
C GLY A 171 0.16 5.76 28.12
N ASP A 172 0.36 5.41 29.39
CA ASP A 172 -0.02 4.07 29.88
C ASP A 172 -1.52 3.82 29.75
N ALA A 173 -2.34 4.82 30.07
CA ALA A 173 -3.79 4.72 30.04
C ALA A 173 -4.32 4.45 28.61
N GLY A 174 -3.87 5.22 27.61
CA GLY A 174 -4.32 5.03 26.22
C GLY A 174 -3.83 3.72 25.61
N ARG A 175 -2.61 3.29 25.95
CA ARG A 175 -2.07 1.99 25.52
C ARG A 175 -2.87 0.83 26.10
N ALA A 176 -3.12 0.83 27.41
CA ALA A 176 -3.96 -0.16 28.07
C ALA A 176 -5.38 -0.15 27.49
N ALA A 177 -5.97 1.04 27.26
CA ALA A 177 -7.30 1.17 26.68
C ALA A 177 -7.40 0.51 25.29
N LEU A 178 -6.43 0.70 24.39
CA LEU A 178 -6.43 0.04 23.08
C LEU A 178 -6.26 -1.48 23.20
N GLN A 179 -5.36 -1.92 24.08
CA GLN A 179 -5.12 -3.34 24.31
C GLN A 179 -6.37 -4.04 24.85
N ASP A 180 -7.00 -3.46 25.88
CA ASP A 180 -8.17 -4.04 26.54
C ASP A 180 -9.42 -3.95 25.66
N TRP A 181 -9.62 -2.82 24.94
CA TRP A 181 -10.70 -2.69 23.97
C TRP A 181 -10.60 -3.74 22.86
N THR A 182 -9.40 -3.94 22.29
CA THR A 182 -9.19 -4.95 21.24
C THR A 182 -9.41 -6.35 21.81
N ARG A 183 -8.81 -6.69 22.97
CA ARG A 183 -9.03 -7.99 23.63
C ARG A 183 -10.48 -8.22 24.03
N GLY A 184 -11.24 -7.16 24.30
CA GLY A 184 -12.65 -7.17 24.68
C GLY A 184 -13.64 -7.31 23.53
N GLY A 185 -13.17 -7.38 22.27
CA GLY A 185 -14.04 -7.55 21.09
C GLY A 185 -13.89 -6.46 20.04
N GLY A 186 -13.11 -5.41 20.31
CA GLY A 186 -12.81 -4.36 19.33
C GLY A 186 -12.05 -4.88 18.11
N ARG A 187 -12.34 -4.29 16.94
CA ARG A 187 -11.62 -4.59 15.69
C ARG A 187 -10.67 -3.46 15.34
N TYR A 188 -9.38 -3.71 15.54
CA TYR A 188 -8.31 -2.83 15.09
C TYR A 188 -8.02 -3.07 13.61
N VAL A 189 -7.96 -2.02 12.81
CA VAL A 189 -7.53 -2.05 11.40
C VAL A 189 -6.46 -0.99 11.22
N GLY A 190 -5.27 -1.34 10.71
CA GLY A 190 -4.20 -0.36 10.55
C GLY A 190 -3.22 -0.67 9.42
N TRP A 191 -2.46 0.34 8.99
CA TRP A 191 -1.44 0.20 7.96
C TRP A 191 -0.23 1.08 8.23
N GLN A 192 0.93 0.69 7.71
CA GLN A 192 2.21 1.40 7.91
C GLN A 192 2.43 1.76 9.40
N GLY A 193 2.45 3.02 9.79
CA GLY A 193 2.54 3.46 11.20
C GLY A 193 1.44 2.91 12.12
N GLY A 194 0.22 2.73 11.62
CA GLY A 194 -0.85 2.04 12.35
C GLY A 194 -0.55 0.55 12.57
N ALA A 195 0.05 -0.13 11.59
CA ALA A 195 0.50 -1.51 11.76
C ALA A 195 1.65 -1.61 12.76
N GLN A 196 2.61 -0.68 12.71
CA GLN A 196 3.68 -0.57 13.70
C GLN A 196 3.14 -0.33 15.11
N LEU A 197 2.15 0.57 15.28
CA LEU A 197 1.53 0.81 16.59
C LEU A 197 0.85 -0.46 17.13
N ALA A 198 0.14 -1.20 16.30
CA ALA A 198 -0.48 -2.48 16.69
C ALA A 198 0.55 -3.51 17.16
N ALA A 199 1.68 -3.63 16.45
CA ALA A 199 2.78 -4.50 16.85
C ALA A 199 3.38 -4.08 18.20
N ARG A 200 3.66 -2.79 18.40
CA ARG A 200 4.16 -2.26 19.69
C ARG A 200 3.21 -2.50 20.85
N LEU A 201 1.90 -2.50 20.60
CA LEU A 201 0.87 -2.80 21.60
C LEU A 201 0.66 -4.31 21.84
N GLY A 202 1.36 -5.18 21.10
CA GLY A 202 1.22 -6.62 21.20
C GLY A 202 -0.12 -7.13 20.67
N LEU A 203 -0.70 -6.46 19.68
CA LEU A 203 -1.97 -6.83 19.02
C LEU A 203 -1.76 -7.73 17.79
N THR A 204 -0.52 -8.11 17.48
CA THR A 204 -0.17 -8.96 16.35
C THR A 204 1.09 -9.74 16.66
N THR A 205 1.27 -10.88 16.02
CA THR A 205 2.55 -11.61 15.95
C THR A 205 3.34 -11.31 14.67
N ALA A 206 2.76 -10.53 13.75
CA ALA A 206 3.46 -10.08 12.55
C ALA A 206 4.65 -9.19 12.92
N THR A 207 5.80 -9.51 12.34
CA THR A 207 7.05 -8.76 12.49
C THR A 207 7.22 -7.80 11.33
N LEU A 208 7.84 -6.65 11.60
CA LEU A 208 7.97 -5.54 10.66
C LEU A 208 9.44 -5.15 10.56
N ALA A 209 9.92 -4.90 9.34
CA ALA A 209 11.28 -4.43 9.08
C ALA A 209 11.27 -3.24 8.13
N GLU A 210 12.23 -2.32 8.28
CA GLU A 210 12.50 -1.30 7.25
C GLU A 210 12.87 -2.01 5.93
N PRO A 211 12.31 -1.55 4.79
CA PRO A 211 12.67 -2.12 3.50
C PRO A 211 14.14 -1.87 3.17
N THR A 212 14.75 -2.85 2.53
CA THR A 212 16.09 -2.74 1.93
C THR A 212 16.03 -2.56 0.41
N SER A 213 14.83 -2.51 -0.15
CA SER A 213 14.55 -2.23 -1.56
C SER A 213 14.31 -0.75 -1.84
N ASP A 214 14.57 -0.35 -3.09
CA ASP A 214 14.16 0.94 -3.62
C ASP A 214 12.88 0.79 -4.43
N ILE A 215 11.76 1.19 -3.81
CA ILE A 215 10.43 1.12 -4.41
C ILE A 215 9.71 2.46 -4.19
N PRO A 216 9.92 3.46 -5.06
CA PRO A 216 9.27 4.76 -5.01
C PRO A 216 7.86 4.67 -5.62
N GLY A 217 6.98 3.89 -5.00
CA GLY A 217 5.59 3.73 -5.44
C GLY A 217 5.46 2.85 -6.68
N SER A 218 5.28 1.55 -6.48
CA SER A 218 5.09 0.54 -7.51
C SER A 218 3.95 -0.40 -7.19
N LEU A 219 3.35 -0.99 -8.22
CA LEU A 219 2.23 -1.93 -8.08
C LEU A 219 2.75 -3.36 -8.16
N PHE A 220 2.54 -4.13 -7.09
CA PHE A 220 2.89 -5.53 -6.99
C PHE A 220 1.64 -6.40 -7.05
N ARG A 221 1.66 -7.45 -7.88
CA ARG A 221 0.62 -8.47 -7.80
C ARG A 221 0.74 -9.20 -6.47
N VAL A 222 -0.37 -9.29 -5.75
CA VAL A 222 -0.48 -10.04 -4.50
C VAL A 222 -1.55 -11.12 -4.62
N ARG A 223 -1.35 -12.23 -3.92
CA ARG A 223 -2.32 -13.32 -3.80
C ARG A 223 -3.25 -13.05 -2.64
N VAL A 224 -4.53 -13.33 -2.83
CA VAL A 224 -5.57 -13.18 -1.81
C VAL A 224 -6.03 -14.58 -1.42
N ASP A 225 -6.02 -14.89 -0.13
CA ASP A 225 -6.61 -16.13 0.39
C ASP A 225 -8.14 -16.03 0.27
N GLU A 226 -8.72 -16.77 -0.67
CA GLU A 226 -10.17 -16.75 -0.93
C GLU A 226 -11.01 -17.31 0.23
N SER A 227 -10.40 -18.01 1.19
CA SER A 227 -11.09 -18.42 2.43
C SER A 227 -11.22 -17.27 3.43
N SER A 228 -10.43 -16.22 3.28
CA SER A 228 -10.50 -15.03 4.13
C SER A 228 -11.77 -14.23 3.84
N PRO A 229 -12.48 -13.73 4.86
CA PRO A 229 -13.61 -12.82 4.64
C PRO A 229 -13.19 -11.50 4.00
N LEU A 230 -11.89 -11.15 4.07
CA LEU A 230 -11.36 -9.98 3.37
C LEU A 230 -11.41 -10.16 1.84
N ALA A 231 -11.44 -11.39 1.33
CA ALA A 231 -11.43 -11.67 -0.11
C ALA A 231 -12.76 -11.40 -0.82
N LYS A 232 -13.84 -11.11 -0.08
CA LYS A 232 -15.19 -10.93 -0.65
C LYS A 232 -15.19 -9.87 -1.76
N GLY A 233 -15.45 -10.29 -3.00
CA GLY A 233 -15.52 -9.39 -4.16
C GLY A 233 -14.16 -8.84 -4.63
N VAL A 234 -13.05 -9.38 -4.12
CA VAL A 234 -11.68 -9.01 -4.53
C VAL A 234 -11.17 -9.95 -5.61
N GLY A 235 -11.40 -11.26 -5.46
CA GLY A 235 -10.85 -12.32 -6.31
C GLY A 235 -9.51 -12.85 -5.78
N ALA A 236 -8.94 -13.85 -6.46
CA ALA A 236 -7.72 -14.55 -6.03
C ALA A 236 -6.44 -13.70 -6.04
N THR A 237 -6.46 -12.53 -6.67
CA THR A 237 -5.33 -11.60 -6.71
C THR A 237 -5.80 -10.16 -6.53
N ALA A 238 -4.91 -9.32 -6.01
CA ALA A 238 -5.04 -7.88 -6.00
C ALA A 238 -3.70 -7.23 -6.40
N TRP A 239 -3.67 -5.90 -6.43
CA TRP A 239 -2.50 -5.10 -6.76
C TRP A 239 -2.16 -4.20 -5.58
N ASN A 240 -1.14 -4.57 -4.82
CA ASN A 240 -0.69 -3.78 -3.69
C ASN A 240 0.20 -2.64 -4.18
N PHE A 241 -0.08 -1.42 -3.71
CA PHE A 241 0.73 -0.26 -4.00
C PHE A 241 1.78 -0.11 -2.92
N THR A 242 3.05 -0.32 -3.27
CA THR A 242 4.18 -0.32 -2.34
C THR A 242 5.06 0.89 -2.58
N ALA A 243 5.33 1.70 -1.54
CA ALA A 243 6.10 2.94 -1.61
C ALA A 243 7.07 3.06 -0.40
N TYR A 244 8.18 2.32 -0.41
CA TYR A 244 9.09 2.16 0.73
C TYR A 244 8.37 1.76 2.03
N ASP A 245 7.35 0.91 1.91
CA ASP A 245 6.58 0.39 3.05
C ASP A 245 7.38 -0.65 3.85
N LEU A 246 6.98 -0.83 5.11
CA LEU A 246 7.54 -1.87 5.98
C LEU A 246 7.34 -3.27 5.38
N VAL A 247 8.37 -4.10 5.45
CA VAL A 247 8.28 -5.51 5.09
C VAL A 247 7.62 -6.26 6.24
N MET A 248 6.45 -6.84 5.99
CA MET A 248 5.66 -7.53 7.01
C MET A 248 5.74 -9.05 6.84
N THR A 249 6.16 -9.75 7.88
CA THR A 249 6.22 -11.22 7.91
C THR A 249 5.35 -11.76 9.03
N ALA A 250 4.67 -12.88 8.77
CA ALA A 250 3.80 -13.51 9.76
C ALA A 250 3.70 -15.02 9.51
N SER A 251 3.59 -15.78 10.59
CA SER A 251 3.44 -17.24 10.55
C SER A 251 1.97 -17.71 10.54
N SER A 252 1.02 -16.78 10.75
CA SER A 252 -0.42 -17.08 10.81
C SER A 252 -1.25 -15.87 10.45
N GLY A 253 -2.49 -16.10 10.03
CA GLY A 253 -3.44 -15.04 9.69
C GLY A 253 -3.09 -14.27 8.41
N VAL A 254 -2.25 -14.82 7.53
CA VAL A 254 -1.90 -14.15 6.27
C VAL A 254 -3.10 -14.22 5.31
N ALA A 255 -3.80 -13.11 5.13
CA ALA A 255 -4.95 -13.01 4.23
C ALA A 255 -4.54 -12.61 2.81
N VAL A 256 -3.43 -11.88 2.68
CA VAL A 256 -2.88 -11.46 1.40
C VAL A 256 -1.36 -11.55 1.47
N SER A 257 -0.73 -12.14 0.45
CA SER A 257 0.73 -12.33 0.40
C SER A 257 1.31 -11.95 -0.95
N TYR A 258 2.56 -11.53 -0.94
CA TYR A 258 3.35 -11.42 -2.15
C TYR A 258 3.68 -12.83 -2.68
N PRO A 259 3.61 -13.08 -3.99
CA PRO A 259 4.10 -14.31 -4.58
C PRO A 259 5.59 -14.55 -4.24
N GLN A 260 6.03 -15.80 -4.35
CA GLN A 260 7.47 -16.09 -4.37
C GLN A 260 8.11 -15.43 -5.59
N VAL A 261 9.36 -15.00 -5.48
CA VAL A 261 10.07 -14.22 -6.54
C VAL A 261 10.19 -14.99 -7.85
N ASP A 262 10.37 -16.30 -7.76
CA ASP A 262 10.47 -17.22 -8.91
C ASP A 262 9.10 -17.64 -9.48
N SER A 263 8.01 -17.18 -8.87
CA SER A 263 6.67 -17.53 -9.29
C SER A 263 6.29 -16.83 -10.60
N PRO A 264 5.56 -17.49 -11.52
CA PRO A 264 4.95 -16.80 -12.66
C PRO A 264 3.92 -15.73 -12.25
N ASP A 265 3.51 -15.71 -10.97
CA ASP A 265 2.68 -14.68 -10.39
C ASP A 265 3.48 -13.46 -9.89
N TRP A 266 4.80 -13.51 -9.80
CA TRP A 266 5.59 -12.32 -9.49
C TRP A 266 5.50 -11.32 -10.64
N PHE A 267 4.94 -10.14 -10.38
CA PHE A 267 4.87 -9.06 -11.36
C PHE A 267 4.85 -7.71 -10.67
N VAL A 268 5.60 -6.77 -11.25
CA VAL A 268 5.74 -5.39 -10.80
C VAL A 268 5.42 -4.47 -11.97
N SER A 269 4.64 -3.44 -11.70
CA SER A 269 4.46 -2.29 -12.57
C SER A 269 5.03 -1.06 -11.87
N GLY A 270 5.94 -0.35 -12.53
CA GLY A 270 6.73 0.74 -11.93
C GLY A 270 8.20 0.37 -11.70
N PHE A 271 8.90 1.21 -10.95
CA PHE A 271 10.31 1.03 -10.64
C PHE A 271 10.52 0.16 -9.41
N GLU A 272 11.46 -0.77 -9.49
CA GLU A 272 11.98 -1.46 -8.30
C GLU A 272 13.47 -1.78 -8.43
N ARG A 273 14.15 -1.75 -7.29
CA ARG A 273 15.45 -2.41 -7.09
C ARG A 273 15.42 -3.15 -5.76
N GLY A 274 15.68 -4.46 -5.80
CA GLY A 274 15.78 -5.28 -4.60
C GLY A 274 14.45 -5.79 -4.06
N ALA A 275 13.35 -5.69 -4.82
CA ALA A 275 12.02 -6.08 -4.34
C ALA A 275 11.88 -7.58 -4.01
N ALA A 276 12.88 -8.41 -4.34
CA ALA A 276 12.93 -9.82 -3.97
C ALA A 276 12.71 -10.07 -2.47
N GLU A 277 13.03 -9.11 -1.60
CA GLU A 277 12.76 -9.19 -0.15
C GLU A 277 11.26 -9.34 0.18
N LEU A 278 10.37 -8.87 -0.69
CA LEU A 278 8.93 -9.01 -0.51
C LEU A 278 8.45 -10.43 -0.84
N GLY A 279 9.25 -11.25 -1.53
CA GLY A 279 8.89 -12.60 -1.96
C GLY A 279 8.34 -13.47 -0.82
N GLY A 280 7.08 -13.91 -0.94
CA GLY A 280 6.42 -14.76 0.06
C GLY A 280 6.04 -14.07 1.38
N THR A 281 6.30 -12.78 1.52
CA THR A 281 5.93 -12.00 2.71
C THR A 281 4.44 -11.66 2.74
N ALA A 282 3.95 -11.19 3.88
CA ALA A 282 2.55 -10.81 4.05
C ALA A 282 2.31 -9.37 3.57
N ALA A 283 1.26 -9.16 2.78
CA ALA A 283 0.75 -7.84 2.46
C ALA A 283 -0.40 -7.44 3.38
N VAL A 284 -1.21 -8.42 3.82
CA VAL A 284 -2.30 -8.22 4.80
C VAL A 284 -2.34 -9.40 5.76
N VAL A 285 -2.36 -9.10 7.05
CA VAL A 285 -2.62 -10.08 8.11
C VAL A 285 -3.95 -9.78 8.82
N ASP A 286 -4.65 -10.82 9.22
CA ASP A 286 -5.87 -10.80 9.99
C ASP A 286 -5.73 -11.81 11.15
N GLN A 287 -5.52 -11.30 12.36
CA GLN A 287 -5.20 -12.10 13.53
C GLN A 287 -6.19 -11.88 14.68
N PRO A 288 -6.64 -12.94 15.37
CA PRO A 288 -7.48 -12.80 16.56
C PRO A 288 -6.68 -12.24 17.74
N VAL A 289 -7.32 -11.38 18.54
CA VAL A 289 -6.73 -10.78 19.75
C VAL A 289 -7.75 -10.86 20.88
N GLY A 290 -7.60 -11.82 21.78
CA GLY A 290 -8.62 -12.09 22.81
C GLY A 290 -9.98 -12.44 22.18
N GLN A 291 -10.97 -11.56 22.35
CA GLN A 291 -12.29 -11.65 21.72
C GLN A 291 -12.41 -10.78 20.46
N GLY A 292 -11.48 -9.86 20.23
CA GLY A 292 -11.44 -9.00 19.07
C GLY A 292 -10.37 -9.43 18.07
N ARG A 293 -9.83 -8.45 17.33
CA ARG A 293 -9.05 -8.71 16.12
C ARG A 293 -8.15 -7.55 15.74
N SER A 294 -7.04 -7.88 15.08
CA SER A 294 -6.14 -6.95 14.43
C SER A 294 -6.00 -7.30 12.94
N VAL A 295 -6.41 -6.39 12.06
CA VAL A 295 -6.22 -6.50 10.60
C VAL A 295 -5.20 -5.46 10.17
N LEU A 296 -4.03 -5.90 9.72
CA LEU A 296 -2.92 -5.01 9.39
C LEU A 296 -2.54 -5.13 7.92
N PHE A 297 -2.34 -4.00 7.26
CA PHE A 297 -1.83 -3.91 5.90
C PHE A 297 -0.38 -3.42 5.95
N ALA A 298 0.51 -4.02 5.16
CA ALA A 298 1.90 -3.58 5.06
C ALA A 298 1.98 -2.18 4.44
N ALA A 299 1.19 -1.96 3.38
CA ALA A 299 1.11 -0.70 2.65
C ALA A 299 -0.27 -0.06 2.81
N GLU A 300 -0.41 1.20 2.37
CA GLU A 300 -1.68 1.91 2.43
C GLU A 300 -2.73 1.29 1.47
N PRO A 301 -3.83 0.70 1.98
CA PRO A 301 -4.84 0.05 1.14
C PRO A 301 -5.71 1.04 0.37
N ASN A 302 -5.58 2.33 0.65
CA ASN A 302 -6.36 3.41 0.04
C ASN A 302 -5.45 4.57 -0.41
N PHE A 303 -4.26 4.25 -0.95
CA PHE A 303 -3.26 5.26 -1.29
C PHE A 303 -3.85 6.36 -2.17
N ARG A 304 -3.85 7.59 -1.64
CA ARG A 304 -4.44 8.80 -2.23
C ARG A 304 -5.93 8.67 -2.65
N ALA A 305 -6.63 7.65 -2.18
CA ALA A 305 -7.95 7.23 -2.68
C ALA A 305 -7.99 6.74 -4.14
N PHE A 306 -6.88 6.22 -4.69
CA PHE A 306 -6.80 5.73 -6.07
C PHE A 306 -6.75 4.20 -6.18
N THR A 307 -6.41 3.50 -5.09
CA THR A 307 -6.25 2.03 -5.05
C THR A 307 -7.58 1.32 -4.77
N ASP A 308 -8.58 1.51 -5.63
CA ASP A 308 -9.92 0.90 -5.48
C ASP A 308 -9.90 -0.62 -5.28
N GLY A 309 -8.91 -1.30 -5.86
CA GLY A 309 -8.68 -2.73 -5.72
C GLY A 309 -8.44 -3.16 -4.28
N THR A 310 -7.40 -2.63 -3.64
CA THR A 310 -7.07 -2.92 -2.23
C THR A 310 -8.02 -2.21 -1.26
N ALA A 311 -8.66 -1.10 -1.66
CA ALA A 311 -9.68 -0.46 -0.86
C ALA A 311 -10.91 -1.37 -0.61
N LYS A 312 -11.18 -2.35 -1.47
CA LYS A 312 -12.19 -3.40 -1.20
C LYS A 312 -11.80 -4.28 -0.02
N LEU A 313 -10.52 -4.64 0.12
CA LEU A 313 -10.02 -5.37 1.29
C LEU A 313 -10.22 -4.55 2.57
N LEU A 314 -9.95 -3.23 2.51
CA LEU A 314 -10.21 -2.30 3.62
C LEU A 314 -11.72 -2.22 3.95
N ALA A 315 -12.57 -2.10 2.94
CA ALA A 315 -14.03 -2.08 3.13
C ALA A 315 -14.49 -3.38 3.81
N ASN A 316 -13.97 -4.54 3.41
CA ASN A 316 -14.26 -5.83 4.04
C ASN A 316 -13.70 -5.90 5.47
N ALA A 317 -12.53 -5.32 5.74
CA ALA A 317 -11.99 -5.23 7.10
C ALA A 317 -12.89 -4.38 8.02
N ILE A 318 -13.53 -3.33 7.49
CA ILE A 318 -14.44 -2.46 8.27
C ILE A 318 -15.83 -3.08 8.42
N LEU A 319 -16.45 -3.50 7.31
CA LEU A 319 -17.86 -3.88 7.24
C LEU A 319 -18.11 -5.39 7.31
N GLY A 320 -17.08 -6.18 7.02
CA GLY A 320 -17.18 -7.63 6.90
C GLY A 320 -17.46 -8.33 8.23
N PRO A 321 -17.99 -9.56 8.17
CA PRO A 321 -18.19 -10.37 9.36
C PRO A 321 -16.84 -10.68 10.03
N ALA A 322 -16.86 -10.93 11.34
CA ALA A 322 -15.73 -11.58 11.97
C ALA A 322 -15.70 -13.06 11.52
N PRO A 323 -14.59 -13.60 10.99
CA PRO A 323 -14.44 -15.03 10.76
C PRO A 323 -14.51 -15.81 12.06
N ALA A 324 -14.68 -17.13 11.90
CA ALA A 324 -14.80 -18.07 13.00
C ALA A 324 -13.68 -17.87 14.04
N ARG A 325 -14.05 -17.98 15.31
CA ARG A 325 -13.14 -17.73 16.43
C ARG A 325 -11.99 -18.75 16.37
N ALA A 326 -10.77 -18.25 16.24
CA ALA A 326 -9.55 -19.01 16.35
C ALA A 326 -8.80 -18.62 17.64
N PRO A 327 -7.97 -19.51 18.21
CA PRO A 327 -7.10 -19.15 19.32
C PRO A 327 -6.23 -17.93 18.97
N ALA A 328 -6.10 -17.00 19.91
CA ALA A 328 -5.17 -15.88 19.76
C ALA A 328 -3.74 -16.42 19.59
N PRO A 329 -2.98 -15.95 18.59
CA PRO A 329 -1.60 -16.38 18.42
C PRO A 329 -0.78 -15.91 19.63
N GLN A 330 0.07 -16.81 20.15
CA GLN A 330 0.99 -16.51 21.24
C GLN A 330 2.29 -15.91 20.69
N GLY A 331 3.05 -15.19 21.52
CA GLY A 331 4.40 -14.72 21.16
C GLY A 331 4.48 -13.33 20.51
N THR A 332 3.59 -12.41 20.88
CA THR A 332 3.59 -11.02 20.38
C THR A 332 4.78 -10.18 20.88
N ALA A 333 5.52 -10.66 21.88
CA ALA A 333 6.66 -9.95 22.47
C ALA A 333 7.77 -9.62 21.45
N LYS A 334 8.08 -10.57 20.55
CA LYS A 334 9.09 -10.35 19.50
C LYS A 334 8.66 -9.23 18.55
N ALA A 335 7.41 -9.31 18.05
CA ALA A 335 6.85 -8.28 17.18
C ALA A 335 6.82 -6.89 17.85
N ALA A 336 6.48 -6.84 19.15
CA ALA A 336 6.49 -5.60 19.91
C ALA A 336 7.89 -5.00 20.07
N GLN A 337 8.91 -5.84 20.33
CA GLN A 337 10.29 -5.40 20.44
C GLN A 337 10.82 -4.85 19.10
N GLU A 338 10.70 -5.62 18.02
CA GLU A 338 11.19 -5.20 16.70
C GLU A 338 10.47 -3.93 16.23
N ALA A 339 9.15 -3.84 16.43
CA ALA A 339 8.40 -2.63 16.07
C ALA A 339 8.75 -1.39 16.92
N ALA A 340 9.29 -1.57 18.13
CA ALA A 340 9.75 -0.48 18.98
C ALA A 340 11.13 0.05 18.55
N GLU A 341 11.94 -0.78 17.90
CA GLU A 341 13.27 -0.46 17.37
C GLU A 341 13.21 0.17 15.96
N LEU A 342 12.10 0.02 15.25
CA LEU A 342 11.89 0.64 13.94
C LEU A 342 12.01 2.18 14.03
N PRO A 343 12.75 2.81 13.09
CA PRO A 343 12.87 4.26 13.03
C PRO A 343 11.53 4.92 12.68
N SER A 344 11.45 6.23 12.90
CA SER A 344 10.30 7.05 12.52
C SER A 344 10.80 8.15 11.60
N TYR A 345 10.36 8.13 10.34
CA TYR A 345 10.72 9.14 9.35
C TYR A 345 9.51 9.98 8.95
N GLU A 346 9.75 11.25 8.62
CA GLU A 346 8.75 12.17 8.10
C GLU A 346 9.21 12.64 6.71
N SER A 347 8.63 12.08 5.63
CA SER A 347 9.05 12.34 4.24
C SER A 347 10.58 12.35 4.06
N PRO A 348 11.28 11.24 4.36
CA PRO A 348 12.74 11.21 4.30
C PRO A 348 13.24 11.35 2.85
N ILE A 349 14.45 11.89 2.68
CA ILE A 349 15.16 11.73 1.40
C ILE A 349 15.81 10.35 1.42
N ARG A 350 15.70 9.57 0.34
CA ARG A 350 16.39 8.29 0.19
C ARG A 350 17.40 8.37 -0.94
N VAL A 351 18.63 7.95 -0.69
CA VAL A 351 19.70 7.87 -1.70
C VAL A 351 20.33 6.49 -1.63
N SER A 352 20.29 5.77 -2.74
CA SER A 352 20.85 4.43 -2.88
C SER A 352 21.92 4.44 -3.96
N VAL A 353 23.09 3.89 -3.64
CA VAL A 353 24.26 3.86 -4.53
C VAL A 353 24.93 2.49 -4.50
N GLN A 354 25.67 2.15 -5.55
CA GLN A 354 26.53 0.97 -5.53
C GLN A 354 27.56 1.07 -4.41
N ALA A 355 27.93 -0.06 -3.79
CA ALA A 355 28.85 -0.08 -2.65
C ALA A 355 30.22 0.58 -2.92
N GLU A 356 30.68 0.54 -4.17
CA GLU A 356 31.90 1.22 -4.62
C GLU A 356 31.83 2.76 -4.57
N ASP A 357 30.63 3.33 -4.69
CA ASP A 357 30.38 4.77 -4.63
C ASP A 357 30.00 5.27 -3.23
N ALA A 358 29.86 4.38 -2.25
CA ALA A 358 29.41 4.70 -0.89
C ALA A 358 30.24 5.81 -0.23
N ALA A 359 31.57 5.77 -0.35
CA ALA A 359 32.45 6.80 0.23
C ALA A 359 32.21 8.18 -0.39
N LYS A 360 31.97 8.24 -1.72
CA LYS A 360 31.66 9.49 -2.42
C LYS A 360 30.28 10.00 -2.03
N ALA A 361 29.28 9.12 -1.96
CA ALA A 361 27.92 9.48 -1.55
C ALA A 361 27.90 10.04 -0.12
N ALA A 362 28.56 9.38 0.83
CA ALA A 362 28.70 9.89 2.19
C ALA A 362 29.45 11.23 2.26
N ALA A 363 30.40 11.50 1.37
CA ALA A 363 31.04 12.81 1.28
C ALA A 363 30.07 13.90 0.76
N VAL A 364 29.25 13.58 -0.24
CA VAL A 364 28.19 14.47 -0.75
C VAL A 364 27.19 14.79 0.36
N LEU A 365 26.67 13.77 1.05
CA LEU A 365 25.70 13.94 2.14
C LEU A 365 26.27 14.80 3.29
N ARG A 366 27.52 14.55 3.71
CA ARG A 366 28.20 15.41 4.71
C ARG A 366 28.34 16.85 4.26
N SER A 367 28.68 17.09 2.99
CA SER A 367 28.82 18.46 2.48
C SER A 367 27.48 19.21 2.42
N ALA A 368 26.37 18.48 2.33
CA ALA A 368 25.03 19.04 2.43
C ALA A 368 24.54 19.24 3.88
N GLY A 369 25.30 18.74 4.87
CA GLY A 369 24.90 18.76 6.28
C GLY A 369 23.78 17.77 6.61
N ALA A 370 23.67 16.67 5.86
CA ALA A 370 22.67 15.64 6.08
C ALA A 370 23.03 14.75 7.29
N GLU A 371 22.01 14.34 8.04
CA GLU A 371 22.06 13.22 8.98
C GLU A 371 21.31 12.05 8.36
N TRP A 372 21.84 10.82 8.48
CA TRP A 372 21.26 9.66 7.83
C TRP A 372 21.41 8.38 8.62
N ALA A 373 20.49 7.45 8.39
CA ALA A 373 20.68 6.04 8.67
C ALA A 373 21.26 5.34 7.43
N GLU A 374 22.20 4.42 7.64
CA GLU A 374 22.84 3.65 6.58
C GLU A 374 22.42 2.17 6.70
N ASN A 375 22.05 1.57 5.57
CA ASN A 375 21.83 0.13 5.45
C ASN A 375 22.56 -0.42 4.22
N ARG A 376 23.06 -1.65 4.29
CA ARG A 376 23.81 -2.31 3.21
C ARG A 376 23.15 -3.63 2.85
N SER A 377 22.71 -3.76 1.61
CA SER A 377 22.04 -4.96 1.11
C SER A 377 22.35 -5.16 -0.36
N GLY A 378 22.61 -6.40 -0.79
CA GLY A 378 22.74 -6.74 -2.22
C GLY A 378 23.82 -5.96 -3.01
N GLY A 379 24.89 -5.48 -2.36
CA GLY A 379 25.91 -4.63 -3.00
C GLY A 379 25.53 -3.16 -3.15
N VAL A 380 24.39 -2.75 -2.61
CA VAL A 380 23.89 -1.37 -2.56
C VAL A 380 24.01 -0.84 -1.14
N VAL A 381 24.30 0.46 -1.02
CA VAL A 381 24.25 1.21 0.24
C VAL A 381 23.10 2.19 0.16
N HIS A 382 22.18 2.07 1.13
CA HIS A 382 20.98 2.87 1.25
C HIS A 382 21.19 3.90 2.35
N TYR A 383 21.02 5.16 2.00
CA TYR A 383 21.05 6.30 2.88
C TYR A 383 19.63 6.82 3.06
N VAL A 384 19.09 6.73 4.27
CA VAL A 384 17.80 7.34 4.63
C VAL A 384 18.11 8.61 5.42
N ILE A 385 17.98 9.75 4.75
CA ILE A 385 18.29 11.07 5.30
C ILE A 385 17.06 11.58 6.05
N ASP A 386 17.28 12.00 7.29
CA ASP A 386 16.21 12.48 8.14
C ASP A 386 15.65 13.82 7.65
N ASN A 387 14.33 13.98 7.73
CA ASN A 387 13.60 15.20 7.42
C ASN A 387 12.58 15.46 8.55
N PRO A 388 13.05 15.75 9.78
CA PRO A 388 12.21 15.72 10.97
C PRO A 388 11.12 16.81 10.97
N ARG A 389 11.21 17.80 10.08
CA ARG A 389 10.21 18.85 9.88
C ARG A 389 9.22 18.54 8.75
N GLY A 390 9.37 17.42 8.05
CA GLY A 390 8.54 17.04 6.90
C GLY A 390 8.50 18.08 5.81
N LEU A 391 9.65 18.72 5.54
CA LEU A 391 9.70 19.79 4.55
C LEU A 391 9.61 19.21 3.14
N PRO A 392 8.77 19.78 2.26
CA PRO A 392 8.79 19.42 0.85
C PRO A 392 10.11 19.87 0.19
N VAL A 393 10.39 19.32 -0.98
CA VAL A 393 11.66 19.51 -1.73
C VAL A 393 12.06 20.98 -1.89
N ASP A 394 11.10 21.84 -2.18
CA ASP A 394 11.29 23.27 -2.44
C ASP A 394 11.60 24.09 -1.17
N HIS A 395 11.19 23.58 -0.01
CA HIS A 395 11.47 24.20 1.29
C HIS A 395 12.64 23.53 2.02
N HIS A 396 13.07 22.35 1.58
CA HIS A 396 14.17 21.61 2.20
C HIS A 396 15.54 22.27 1.87
N PRO A 397 16.46 22.47 2.84
CA PRO A 397 17.70 23.24 2.64
C PRO A 397 18.63 22.77 1.50
N PHE A 398 18.55 21.48 1.16
CA PHE A 398 19.42 20.89 0.13
C PHE A 398 18.75 19.86 -0.78
N ALA A 399 17.48 19.47 -0.56
CA ALA A 399 16.90 18.33 -1.29
C ALA A 399 16.91 18.55 -2.80
N GLY A 400 16.47 19.72 -3.27
CA GLY A 400 16.47 20.07 -4.70
C GLY A 400 17.86 20.15 -5.34
N ARG A 401 18.94 20.32 -4.56
CA ARG A 401 20.32 20.36 -5.07
C ARG A 401 21.01 19.00 -5.07
N LEU A 402 20.51 18.05 -4.28
CA LEU A 402 21.15 16.76 -4.05
C LEU A 402 21.37 15.95 -5.34
N PRO A 403 20.40 15.83 -6.29
CA PRO A 403 20.64 15.16 -7.56
C PRO A 403 21.83 15.73 -8.34
N SER A 404 21.98 17.05 -8.33
CA SER A 404 23.10 17.72 -9.00
C SER A 404 24.42 17.45 -8.30
N LEU A 405 24.46 17.44 -6.97
CA LEU A 405 25.67 17.15 -6.19
C LEU A 405 26.15 15.71 -6.42
N ILE A 406 25.23 14.74 -6.43
CA ILE A 406 25.51 13.33 -6.73
C ILE A 406 26.12 13.19 -8.13
N ARG A 407 25.52 13.84 -9.13
CA ARG A 407 26.03 13.83 -10.51
C ARG A 407 27.42 14.45 -10.62
N VAL A 408 27.66 15.58 -9.96
CA VAL A 408 28.99 16.25 -9.95
C VAL A 408 30.06 15.38 -9.30
N ALA A 409 29.69 14.56 -8.31
CA ALA A 409 30.59 13.58 -7.70
C ALA A 409 30.87 12.34 -8.58
N GLY A 410 30.30 12.28 -9.79
CA GLY A 410 30.49 11.17 -10.73
C GLY A 410 29.81 9.88 -10.27
N ILE A 411 28.76 9.97 -9.47
CA ILE A 411 28.01 8.83 -8.94
C ILE A 411 26.82 8.55 -9.88
N VAL A 412 26.63 7.29 -10.25
CA VAL A 412 25.39 6.82 -10.89
C VAL A 412 24.54 6.17 -9.81
N PRO A 413 23.47 6.85 -9.31
CA PRO A 413 22.69 6.29 -8.22
C PRO A 413 21.86 5.10 -8.68
N VAL A 414 21.59 4.19 -7.73
CA VAL A 414 20.60 3.12 -7.87
C VAL A 414 19.21 3.72 -7.82
N ALA A 415 18.96 4.60 -6.85
CA ALA A 415 17.73 5.36 -6.70
C ALA A 415 17.98 6.63 -5.87
N VAL A 416 17.25 7.70 -6.16
CA VAL A 416 17.18 8.91 -5.35
C VAL A 416 15.72 9.32 -5.25
N THR A 417 15.16 9.28 -4.05
CA THR A 417 13.78 9.67 -3.76
C THR A 417 13.79 10.91 -2.88
N LEU A 418 13.12 11.96 -3.34
CA LEU A 418 13.00 13.22 -2.62
C LEU A 418 11.70 13.24 -1.78
N PRO A 419 11.63 14.09 -0.72
CA PRO A 419 10.50 14.24 0.19
C PRO A 419 9.14 14.49 -0.45
#